data_AF-A0A5D2BF73-F1
#
_entry.id   AF-A0A5D2BF73-F1
#
_cell.length_a   1.000
_cell.length_b   1.000
_cell.length_c   1.000
_cell.angle_alpha   90.00
_cell.angle_beta   90.00
_cell.angle_gamma   90.00
#
_symmetry.space_group_name_H-M   'P 1'
#
loop_
_entity.id
_entity.type
_entity.pdbx_description
1 polymer ?
#
loop_
_entity_poly.entity_id
_entity_poly.type
_entity_poly.pdbx_seq_one_letter_code
_entity_poly.pdbx_strand_id
1 'polypeptide(L)'
;MLAASFKATPYLRRISNSRPLVKVGETPAISPKSSHSNQRLTGKVQPVNPAWGVEGFDPFVPGGIASHHIAAETSGILAGLFHLSVRPPQHLYKPTPTFIQSITSIAAVFFAAFVVAGTMWYGSATTPIELFGPTRYQWDQGCFQQEIYRRVNAGLAENQSLLEAWSKILALITIPILIELKLNRLYSQF
;
A
#
# COMPACT_ATOMS: atom_id res chain seq x y z
N MET A 1 29.23 25.62 -29.67
CA MET A 1 28.21 25.53 -28.61
C MET A 1 28.33 24.17 -27.93
N LEU A 2 28.16 24.14 -26.61
CA LEU A 2 28.81 23.23 -25.65
C LEU A 2 28.55 21.72 -25.82
N ALA A 3 29.61 20.94 -25.58
CA ALA A 3 29.58 19.53 -25.26
C ALA A 3 29.10 19.30 -23.82
N ALA A 4 28.13 18.39 -23.62
CA ALA A 4 27.69 17.96 -22.30
C ALA A 4 28.42 16.67 -21.90
N SER A 5 29.32 16.81 -20.93
CA SER A 5 30.03 15.73 -20.25
C SER A 5 29.05 14.96 -19.34
N PHE A 6 28.81 13.68 -19.63
CA PHE A 6 28.01 12.80 -18.78
C PHE A 6 28.85 12.37 -17.57
N LYS A 7 28.81 13.17 -16.51
CA LYS A 7 29.54 12.92 -15.26
C LYS A 7 28.72 11.98 -14.37
N ALA A 8 29.13 10.72 -14.29
CA ALA A 8 28.62 9.76 -13.33
C ALA A 8 28.81 10.29 -11.89
N THR A 9 27.72 10.42 -11.13
CA THR A 9 27.76 10.86 -9.72
C THR A 9 26.54 10.28 -8.99
N PRO A 10 26.57 10.01 -7.66
CA PRO A 10 27.50 9.19 -6.89
C PRO A 10 26.70 8.18 -6.03
N TYR A 11 26.23 7.06 -6.59
CA TYR A 11 25.40 6.10 -5.84
C TYR A 11 26.21 5.21 -4.88
N LEU A 12 27.51 5.05 -5.10
CA LEU A 12 28.35 4.08 -4.37
C LEU A 12 29.12 4.62 -3.16
N ARG A 13 29.04 5.92 -2.84
CA ARG A 13 29.79 6.52 -1.70
C ARG A 13 28.99 6.59 -0.40
N ARG A 14 27.68 6.32 -0.40
CA ARG A 14 26.81 6.43 0.79
C ARG A 14 26.62 5.11 1.56
N ILE A 15 27.31 4.04 1.20
CA ILE A 15 27.23 2.76 1.95
C ILE A 15 28.34 2.66 3.01
N SER A 16 29.41 3.46 2.93
CA SER A 16 30.57 3.29 3.81
C SER A 16 30.55 4.08 5.13
N ASN A 17 29.54 4.91 5.40
CA ASN A 17 29.59 5.87 6.52
C ASN A 17 28.33 5.94 7.42
N SER A 18 27.53 4.88 7.47
CA SER A 18 26.38 4.83 8.38
C SER A 18 26.81 4.41 9.80
N ARG A 19 27.34 5.36 10.59
CA ARG A 19 27.31 5.23 12.07
C ARG A 19 25.91 5.58 12.57
N PRO A 20 25.35 4.87 13.57
CA PRO A 20 24.05 5.20 14.11
C PRO A 20 24.16 6.42 15.03
N LEU A 21 23.65 7.57 14.59
CA LEU A 21 23.42 8.72 15.48
C LEU A 21 22.09 8.52 16.18
N VAL A 22 22.14 7.90 17.36
CA VAL A 22 21.08 8.04 18.35
C VAL A 22 21.12 9.49 18.85
N LYS A 23 20.15 10.30 18.44
CA LYS A 23 19.78 11.52 19.16
C LYS A 23 18.43 11.29 19.80
N VAL A 24 18.46 11.09 21.12
CA VAL A 24 17.32 11.25 22.01
C VAL A 24 16.98 12.74 22.03
N GLY A 25 15.76 13.09 21.64
CA GLY A 25 15.26 14.46 21.62
C GLY A 25 13.82 14.47 21.12
N GLU A 26 12.93 14.93 21.97
CA GLU A 26 11.46 14.81 21.92
C GLU A 26 10.84 15.36 20.62
N THR A 27 10.07 14.51 19.94
CA THR A 27 9.04 14.89 18.98
C THR A 27 7.68 14.47 19.56
N PRO A 28 6.62 15.28 19.37
CA PRO A 28 5.35 15.05 20.04
C PRO A 28 4.81 13.69 19.61
N ALA A 29 4.51 12.87 20.63
CA ALA A 29 3.96 11.53 20.48
C ALA A 29 2.64 11.59 19.70
N ILE A 30 2.72 11.40 18.39
CA ILE A 30 1.60 10.82 17.66
C ILE A 30 1.50 9.40 18.19
N SER A 31 0.52 9.21 19.09
CA SER A 31 0.13 7.92 19.65
C SER A 31 0.21 6.82 18.58
N PRO A 32 0.96 5.72 18.81
CA PRO A 32 1.04 4.61 17.88
C PRO A 32 -0.23 3.77 18.03
N LYS A 33 -1.36 4.31 17.57
CA LYS A 33 -2.64 3.62 17.51
C LYS A 33 -3.20 3.80 16.10
N SER A 34 -2.77 2.94 15.18
CA SER A 34 -3.67 2.34 14.16
C SER A 34 -3.02 1.50 13.05
N SER A 35 -1.70 1.30 12.93
CA SER A 35 -1.19 0.53 11.77
C SER A 35 -0.02 -0.44 12.01
N HIS A 36 0.42 -0.63 13.26
CA HIS A 36 1.45 -1.63 13.58
C HIS A 36 0.84 -2.95 14.05
N SER A 37 0.22 -3.70 13.16
CA SER A 37 0.01 -5.13 13.44
C SER A 37 0.08 -5.94 12.17
N ASN A 38 1.22 -6.64 12.04
CA ASN A 38 1.49 -7.72 11.10
C ASN A 38 1.94 -7.26 9.71
N GLN A 39 3.23 -6.91 9.58
CA GLN A 39 3.99 -7.26 8.37
C GLN A 39 4.05 -8.78 8.29
N ARG A 40 2.91 -9.35 7.90
CA ARG A 40 2.67 -10.78 7.81
C ARG A 40 3.07 -11.17 6.39
N LEU A 41 4.16 -11.92 6.28
CA LEU A 41 4.60 -12.57 5.04
C LEU A 41 3.81 -13.88 4.83
N THR A 42 2.51 -13.87 5.13
CA THR A 42 1.64 -15.06 5.10
C THR A 42 0.27 -14.73 4.50
N GLY A 43 0.23 -13.88 3.49
CA GLY A 43 -0.97 -13.64 2.72
C GLY A 43 -1.47 -14.92 2.08
N LYS A 44 -2.78 -15.08 2.12
CA LYS A 44 -3.50 -16.18 1.51
C LYS A 44 -4.92 -15.71 1.22
N VAL A 45 -5.54 -16.32 0.22
CA VAL A 45 -6.97 -16.09 -0.05
C VAL A 45 -7.78 -16.64 1.12
N GLN A 46 -8.68 -15.83 1.66
CA GLN A 46 -9.55 -16.17 2.78
C GLN A 46 -10.94 -15.56 2.58
N PRO A 47 -12.00 -16.19 3.12
CA PRO A 47 -13.28 -15.52 3.26
C PRO A 47 -13.15 -14.31 4.18
N VAL A 48 -13.90 -13.26 3.89
CA VAL A 48 -13.89 -12.01 4.65
C VAL A 48 -15.32 -11.69 5.09
N ASN A 49 -15.51 -11.50 6.39
CA ASN A 49 -16.80 -11.05 6.93
C ASN A 49 -16.94 -9.53 6.75
N PRO A 50 -18.14 -9.02 6.41
CA PRO A 50 -18.37 -7.59 6.27
C PRO A 50 -18.25 -6.86 7.61
N ALA A 51 -17.63 -5.69 7.57
CA ALA A 51 -17.55 -4.76 8.69
C ALA A 51 -18.55 -3.62 8.49
N TRP A 52 -19.50 -3.47 9.41
CA TRP A 52 -20.59 -2.49 9.31
C TRP A 52 -20.38 -1.27 10.21
N GLY A 53 -19.39 -1.30 11.11
CA GLY A 53 -19.04 -0.16 11.95
C GLY A 53 -18.11 0.82 11.24
N VAL A 54 -17.59 1.76 12.02
CA VAL A 54 -16.67 2.81 11.53
C VAL A 54 -15.36 2.23 10.98
N GLU A 55 -14.96 1.06 11.46
CA GLU A 55 -13.80 0.31 10.96
C GLU A 55 -13.95 -0.13 9.50
N GLY A 56 -15.18 -0.20 8.97
CA GLY A 56 -15.41 -0.47 7.55
C GLY A 56 -14.90 0.64 6.61
N PHE A 57 -14.61 1.84 7.14
CA PHE A 57 -14.02 2.94 6.37
C PHE A 57 -12.50 3.00 6.47
N ASP A 58 -11.87 2.13 7.28
CA ASP A 58 -10.42 2.01 7.31
C ASP A 58 -9.93 1.30 6.03
N PRO A 59 -9.08 1.95 5.19
CA PRO A 59 -8.60 1.36 3.94
C PRO A 59 -7.75 0.11 4.12
N PHE A 60 -7.34 -0.24 5.35
CA PHE A 60 -6.57 -1.44 5.67
C PHE A 60 -7.42 -2.56 6.28
N VAL A 61 -8.73 -2.35 6.51
CA VAL A 61 -9.65 -3.38 7.00
C VAL A 61 -10.41 -4.00 5.83
N PRO A 62 -10.15 -5.27 5.45
CA PRO A 62 -10.79 -5.88 4.28
C PRO A 62 -12.29 -6.06 4.44
N GLY A 63 -12.81 -6.12 5.67
CA GLY A 63 -14.25 -6.20 5.94
C GLY A 63 -15.05 -5.01 5.39
N GLY A 64 -14.43 -3.83 5.28
CA GLY A 64 -15.03 -2.65 4.65
C GLY A 64 -15.28 -2.81 3.16
N ILE A 65 -14.43 -3.58 2.47
CA ILE A 65 -14.59 -3.87 1.04
C ILE A 65 -15.86 -4.70 0.83
N ALA A 66 -16.06 -5.73 1.67
CA ALA A 66 -17.23 -6.60 1.57
C ALA A 66 -18.53 -5.83 1.86
N SER A 67 -18.59 -5.03 2.93
CA SER A 67 -19.76 -4.20 3.24
C SER A 67 -20.00 -3.12 2.17
N HIS A 68 -18.95 -2.50 1.63
CA HIS A 68 -19.05 -1.54 0.52
C HIS A 68 -19.71 -2.16 -0.70
N HIS A 69 -19.30 -3.35 -1.15
CA HIS A 69 -19.89 -4.01 -2.31
C HIS A 69 -21.37 -4.32 -2.09
N ILE A 70 -21.72 -4.90 -0.93
CA ILE A 70 -23.11 -5.22 -0.58
C ILE A 70 -23.99 -3.95 -0.58
N ALA A 71 -23.53 -2.89 0.09
CA ALA A 71 -24.27 -1.65 0.21
C ALA A 71 -24.37 -0.90 -1.13
N ALA A 72 -23.28 -0.81 -1.88
CA ALA A 72 -23.22 -0.14 -3.17
C ALA A 72 -24.08 -0.86 -4.22
N GLU A 73 -24.04 -2.19 -4.27
CA GLU A 73 -24.87 -2.99 -5.18
C GLU A 73 -26.36 -2.82 -4.86
N THR A 74 -26.73 -2.94 -3.58
CA THR A 74 -28.13 -2.73 -3.15
C THR A 74 -28.62 -1.32 -3.53
N SER A 75 -27.78 -0.30 -3.30
CA SER A 75 -28.08 1.09 -3.67
C SER A 75 -28.17 1.27 -5.19
N GLY A 76 -27.29 0.61 -5.95
CA GLY A 76 -27.27 0.65 -7.42
C GLY A 76 -28.52 0.05 -8.05
N ILE A 77 -29.03 -1.07 -7.51
CA ILE A 77 -30.30 -1.68 -7.96
C ILE A 77 -31.47 -0.71 -7.70
N LEU A 78 -31.56 -0.15 -6.50
CA LEU A 78 -32.62 0.81 -6.15
C LEU A 78 -32.58 2.06 -7.03
N ALA A 79 -31.38 2.63 -7.24
CA ALA A 79 -31.18 3.78 -8.10
C ALA A 79 -31.50 3.46 -9.57
N GLY A 80 -31.11 2.27 -10.04
CA GLY A 80 -31.44 1.79 -11.39
C GLY A 80 -32.94 1.68 -11.61
N LEU A 81 -33.66 1.04 -10.68
CA LEU A 81 -35.13 0.94 -10.71
C LEU A 81 -35.79 2.32 -10.69
N PHE A 82 -35.28 3.23 -9.86
CA PHE A 82 -35.75 4.62 -9.82
C PHE A 82 -35.58 5.31 -11.18
N HIS A 83 -34.39 5.22 -11.78
CA HIS A 83 -34.11 5.83 -13.08
C HIS A 83 -34.91 5.23 -14.23
N LEU A 84 -35.31 3.96 -14.13
CA LEU A 84 -36.23 3.33 -15.09
C LEU A 84 -37.68 3.76 -14.89
N SER A 85 -38.08 4.04 -13.65
CA SER A 85 -39.47 4.30 -13.28
C SER A 85 -39.86 5.78 -13.37
N VAL A 86 -38.88 6.69 -13.22
CA VAL A 86 -39.13 8.12 -13.08
C VAL A 86 -38.52 8.90 -14.24
N ARG A 87 -39.34 9.69 -14.94
CA ARG A 87 -38.85 10.61 -15.97
C ARG A 87 -38.09 11.78 -15.36
N PRO A 88 -37.02 12.28 -16.00
CA PRO A 88 -36.32 13.46 -15.52
C PRO A 88 -37.24 14.67 -15.41
N PRO A 89 -37.13 15.48 -14.34
CA PRO A 89 -37.92 16.70 -14.19
C PRO A 89 -37.54 17.74 -15.26
N GLN A 90 -38.51 18.56 -15.68
CA GLN A 90 -38.37 19.46 -16.84
C GLN A 90 -37.19 20.45 -16.76
N HIS A 91 -36.82 20.90 -15.57
CA HIS A 91 -35.68 21.82 -15.40
C HIS A 91 -34.32 21.13 -15.60
N LEU A 92 -34.23 19.81 -15.42
CA LEU A 92 -33.06 18.98 -15.74
C LEU A 92 -33.13 18.40 -17.17
N TYR A 93 -34.33 18.37 -17.76
CA TYR A 93 -34.59 17.84 -19.10
C TYR A 93 -34.30 18.83 -20.24
N LYS A 94 -34.12 20.13 -19.94
CA LYS A 94 -33.57 21.06 -20.94
C LYS A 94 -32.29 20.42 -21.48
N PRO A 95 -32.18 20.20 -22.81
CA PRO A 95 -31.12 19.38 -23.35
C PRO A 95 -29.78 19.94 -22.90
N THR A 96 -29.12 19.23 -21.99
CA THR A 96 -27.69 19.41 -21.77
C THR A 96 -27.04 19.20 -23.12
N PRO A 97 -26.18 20.12 -23.60
CA PRO A 97 -25.41 19.90 -24.82
C PRO A 97 -24.76 18.51 -24.75
N THR A 98 -24.76 17.75 -25.84
CA THR A 98 -24.19 16.39 -25.91
C THR A 98 -22.76 16.32 -25.35
N PHE A 99 -22.02 17.42 -25.40
CA PHE A 99 -20.73 17.63 -24.75
C PHE A 99 -20.73 17.40 -23.22
N ILE A 100 -21.74 17.88 -22.48
CA ILE A 100 -21.81 17.72 -21.01
C ILE A 100 -21.96 16.25 -20.62
N GLN A 101 -22.76 15.47 -21.37
CA GLN A 101 -22.91 14.03 -21.10
C GLN A 101 -21.57 13.30 -21.25
N SER A 102 -20.78 13.60 -22.28
CA SER A 102 -19.44 13.00 -22.46
C SER A 102 -18.45 13.41 -21.39
N ILE A 103 -18.51 14.64 -20.86
CA ILE A 103 -17.62 15.08 -19.79
C ILE A 103 -17.94 14.37 -18.46
N THR A 104 -19.22 14.07 -18.18
CA THR A 104 -19.58 13.39 -16.91
C THR A 104 -18.96 12.00 -16.79
N SER A 105 -18.91 11.23 -17.89
CA SER A 105 -18.28 9.91 -17.87
C SER A 105 -16.76 10.00 -17.80
N ILE A 106 -16.13 10.94 -18.52
CA ILE A 106 -14.68 11.19 -18.43
C ILE A 106 -14.31 11.61 -17.00
N ALA A 107 -15.08 12.49 -16.38
CA ALA A 107 -14.86 12.92 -15.00
C ALA A 107 -14.96 11.75 -14.01
N ALA A 108 -15.96 10.88 -14.16
CA ALA A 108 -16.13 9.70 -13.31
C ALA A 108 -14.97 8.69 -13.44
N VAL A 109 -14.52 8.42 -14.67
CA VAL A 109 -13.38 7.52 -14.93
C VAL A 109 -12.08 8.12 -14.43
N PHE A 110 -11.85 9.42 -14.64
CA PHE A 110 -10.67 10.12 -14.13
C PHE A 110 -10.63 10.10 -12.59
N PHE A 111 -11.78 10.32 -11.93
CA PHE A 111 -11.90 10.21 -10.48
C PHE A 111 -11.52 8.80 -10.00
N ALA A 112 -12.08 7.74 -10.61
CA ALA A 112 -11.74 6.37 -10.26
C ALA A 112 -10.25 6.07 -10.45
N ALA A 113 -9.65 6.52 -11.55
CA ALA A 113 -8.22 6.36 -11.82
C ALA A 113 -7.35 7.04 -10.76
N PHE A 114 -7.73 8.25 -10.33
CA PHE A 114 -7.02 8.98 -9.27
C PHE A 114 -7.10 8.26 -7.92
N VAL A 115 -8.28 7.74 -7.55
CA VAL A 115 -8.46 6.97 -6.32
C VAL A 115 -7.59 5.71 -6.34
N VAL A 116 -7.62 4.94 -7.43
CA VAL A 116 -6.82 3.71 -7.57
C VAL A 116 -5.31 4.01 -7.54
N ALA A 117 -4.87 5.09 -8.18
CA ALA A 117 -3.48 5.54 -8.11
C ALA A 117 -3.06 5.86 -6.67
N GLY A 118 -3.92 6.53 -5.90
CA GLY A 118 -3.70 6.80 -4.49
C GLY A 118 -3.59 5.51 -3.66
N THR A 119 -4.56 4.61 -3.78
CA THR A 119 -4.55 3.35 -3.00
C THR A 119 -3.40 2.42 -3.37
N MET A 120 -2.91 2.49 -4.61
CA MET A 120 -1.69 1.79 -5.03
C MET A 120 -0.43 2.40 -4.40
N TRP A 121 -0.32 3.73 -4.41
CA TRP A 121 0.89 4.42 -3.93
C TRP A 121 1.04 4.39 -2.41
N TYR A 122 -0.06 4.57 -1.68
CA TYR A 122 -0.06 4.61 -0.20
C TYR A 122 -0.28 3.23 0.43
N GLY A 123 -0.82 2.28 -0.33
CA GLY A 123 -1.20 0.96 0.17
C GLY A 123 -2.62 0.94 0.74
N SER A 124 -3.25 -0.23 0.64
CA SER A 124 -4.59 -0.52 1.15
C SER A 124 -4.78 -2.04 1.26
N ALA A 125 -5.92 -2.48 1.79
CA ALA A 125 -6.30 -3.90 1.82
C ALA A 125 -6.42 -4.53 0.42
N THR A 126 -6.62 -3.75 -0.64
CA THR A 126 -6.68 -4.24 -2.04
C THR A 126 -5.33 -4.22 -2.76
N THR A 127 -4.29 -3.63 -2.16
CA THR A 127 -2.94 -3.52 -2.73
C THR A 127 -1.90 -4.14 -1.78
N PRO A 128 -1.99 -5.46 -1.51
CA PRO A 128 -1.12 -6.12 -0.55
C PRO A 128 0.33 -6.15 -1.06
N ILE A 129 1.27 -5.92 -0.13
CA ILE A 129 2.71 -5.86 -0.42
C ILE A 129 3.29 -7.15 -1.01
N GLU A 130 2.66 -8.30 -0.76
CA GLU A 130 3.10 -9.59 -1.30
C GLU A 130 2.83 -9.72 -2.80
N LEU A 131 1.87 -8.95 -3.33
CA LEU A 131 1.54 -8.95 -4.76
C LEU A 131 2.12 -7.73 -5.49
N PHE A 132 2.17 -6.57 -4.83
CA PHE A 132 2.54 -5.30 -5.47
C PHE A 132 3.89 -4.73 -4.99
N GLY A 133 4.54 -5.39 -4.04
CA GLY A 133 5.77 -4.90 -3.42
C GLY A 133 5.53 -3.87 -2.30
N PRO A 134 6.59 -3.52 -1.54
CA PRO A 134 6.49 -2.56 -0.45
C PRO A 134 6.32 -1.13 -0.94
N THR A 135 5.68 -0.29 -0.14
CA THR A 135 5.55 1.15 -0.45
C THR A 135 6.82 1.90 -0.06
N ARG A 136 7.11 3.03 -0.71
CA ARG A 136 8.23 3.91 -0.33
C ARG A 136 8.12 4.34 1.14
N TYR A 137 6.92 4.58 1.64
CA TYR A 137 6.69 5.00 3.02
C TYR A 137 7.19 3.97 4.04
N GLN A 138 7.07 2.67 3.74
CA GLN A 138 7.60 1.61 4.59
C GLN A 138 9.12 1.61 4.66
N TRP A 139 9.79 2.01 3.57
CA TRP A 139 11.24 2.19 3.53
C TRP A 139 11.67 3.43 4.32
N ASP A 140 11.06 4.58 4.04
CA ASP A 140 11.44 5.86 4.65
C ASP A 140 11.26 5.85 6.18
N GLN A 141 10.27 5.11 6.68
CA GLN A 141 10.02 4.94 8.12
C GLN A 141 10.85 3.79 8.75
N GLY A 142 11.59 3.02 7.94
CA GLY A 142 12.35 1.87 8.41
C GLY A 142 11.47 0.77 9.01
N CYS A 143 10.23 0.60 8.56
CA CYS A 143 9.25 -0.29 9.19
C CYS A 143 9.76 -1.74 9.28
N PHE A 144 10.33 -2.27 8.18
CA PHE A 144 10.90 -3.61 8.17
C PHE A 144 12.14 -3.72 9.07
N GLN A 145 12.97 -2.68 9.11
CA GLN A 145 14.15 -2.65 9.98
C GLN A 145 13.74 -2.70 11.46
N GLN A 146 12.73 -1.93 11.85
CA GLN A 146 12.18 -1.95 13.21
C GLN A 146 11.62 -3.32 13.58
N GLU A 147 10.84 -3.95 12.70
CA GLU A 147 10.28 -5.28 12.93
C GLU A 147 11.36 -6.37 13.02
N ILE A 148 12.41 -6.29 12.19
CA ILE A 148 13.58 -7.16 12.26
C ILE A 148 14.25 -7.02 13.64
N TYR A 149 14.57 -5.80 14.06
CA TYR A 149 15.21 -5.60 15.37
C TYR A 149 14.32 -6.06 16.53
N ARG A 150 13.01 -5.84 16.44
CA ARG A 150 12.05 -6.33 17.43
C ARG A 150 12.11 -7.85 17.56
N ARG A 151 12.14 -8.58 16.45
CA ARG A 151 12.24 -10.05 16.44
C ARG A 151 13.58 -10.58 16.93
N VAL A 152 14.69 -9.94 16.55
CA VAL A 152 16.02 -10.32 17.06
C VAL A 152 16.07 -10.13 18.58
N ASN A 153 15.63 -8.97 19.08
CA ASN A 153 15.66 -8.66 20.50
C ASN A 153 14.75 -9.60 21.31
N ALA A 154 13.61 -10.01 20.75
CA ALA A 154 12.75 -11.02 21.38
C ALA A 154 13.46 -12.38 21.48
N GLY A 155 14.14 -12.84 20.41
CA GLY A 155 14.92 -14.08 20.46
C GLY A 155 16.06 -14.02 21.48
N LEU A 156 16.75 -12.89 21.58
CA LEU A 156 17.79 -12.67 22.59
C LEU A 156 17.23 -12.70 24.02
N ALA A 157 16.03 -12.12 24.24
CA ALA A 157 15.36 -12.16 25.54
C ALA A 157 14.93 -13.59 25.93
N GLU A 158 14.69 -14.46 24.96
CA GLU A 158 14.45 -15.90 25.14
C GLU A 158 15.76 -16.71 25.31
N ASN A 159 16.89 -16.06 25.61
CA ASN A 159 18.23 -16.66 25.73
C ASN A 159 18.75 -17.37 24.46
N GLN A 160 18.24 -17.02 23.28
CA GLN A 160 18.79 -17.54 22.02
C GLN A 160 20.12 -16.83 21.72
N SER A 161 21.03 -17.55 21.05
CA SER A 161 22.24 -16.91 20.54
C SER A 161 21.91 -15.88 19.44
N LEU A 162 22.76 -14.87 19.29
CA LEU A 162 22.60 -13.85 18.24
C LEU A 162 22.46 -14.49 16.85
N LEU A 163 23.25 -15.51 16.57
CA LEU A 163 23.25 -16.21 15.27
C LEU A 163 21.95 -16.99 15.05
N GLU A 164 21.41 -17.61 16.09
CA GLU A 164 20.12 -18.30 16.02
C GLU A 164 18.95 -17.33 15.81
N ALA A 165 18.94 -16.21 16.54
CA ALA A 165 17.91 -15.18 16.40
C ALA A 165 17.90 -14.56 14.99
N TRP A 166 19.07 -14.29 14.40
CA TRP A 166 19.18 -13.81 13.02
C TRP A 166 18.82 -14.86 11.97
N SER A 167 19.17 -16.13 12.20
CA SER A 167 18.86 -17.23 11.29
C SER A 167 17.34 -17.39 11.09
N LYS A 168 16.55 -17.28 12.16
CA LYS A 168 15.08 -17.34 12.11
C LYS A 168 14.46 -16.22 11.26
N ILE A 169 15.08 -15.03 11.24
CA ILE A 169 14.62 -13.90 10.43
C ILE A 169 14.99 -14.09 8.96
N LEU A 170 16.22 -14.51 8.66
CA LEU A 170 16.63 -14.76 7.29
C LEU A 170 15.73 -15.81 6.62
N ALA A 171 15.41 -16.91 7.31
CA ALA A 171 14.53 -17.95 6.77
C ALA A 171 13.17 -17.42 6.28
N LEU A 172 12.64 -16.35 6.90
CA LEU A 172 11.38 -15.70 6.52
C LEU A 172 11.51 -14.73 5.32
N ILE A 173 12.68 -14.09 5.16
CA ILE A 173 12.90 -13.02 4.16
C ILE A 173 13.68 -13.53 2.94
N THR A 174 14.37 -14.67 3.04
CA THR A 174 15.25 -15.18 1.99
C THR A 174 14.49 -15.68 0.76
N ILE A 175 13.23 -16.14 0.84
CA ILE A 175 12.51 -16.61 -0.35
C ILE A 175 12.25 -15.45 -1.36
N PRO A 176 11.78 -14.26 -0.95
CA PRO A 176 11.67 -13.09 -1.84
C PRO A 176 13.02 -12.51 -2.32
N ILE A 177 14.01 -12.37 -1.42
CA ILE A 177 15.31 -11.76 -1.75
C ILE A 177 16.14 -12.64 -2.70
N LEU A 178 16.04 -13.97 -2.58
CA LEU A 178 16.73 -14.89 -3.49
C LEU A 178 16.19 -14.78 -4.93
N ILE A 179 14.91 -14.45 -5.11
CA ILE A 179 14.31 -14.20 -6.43
C ILE A 179 14.86 -12.90 -7.03
N GLU A 180 14.86 -11.81 -6.27
CA GLU A 180 15.41 -10.51 -6.70
C GLU A 180 16.91 -10.57 -7.01
N LEU A 181 17.72 -11.28 -6.20
CA LEU A 181 19.15 -11.47 -6.47
C LEU A 181 19.39 -12.35 -7.70
N LYS A 182 18.53 -13.35 -7.96
CA LYS A 182 18.65 -14.21 -9.14
C LYS A 182 18.23 -13.47 -10.41
N LEU A 183 17.21 -12.61 -10.35
CA LEU A 183 16.79 -11.74 -11.46
C LEU A 183 17.84 -10.66 -11.77
N ASN A 184 18.40 -9.98 -10.76
CA ASN A 184 19.48 -9.01 -10.98
C ASN A 184 20.77 -9.65 -11.52
N ARG A 185 21.08 -10.90 -11.12
CA ARG A 185 22.21 -11.64 -11.69
C ARG A 185 21.99 -12.03 -13.16
N LEU A 186 20.75 -12.30 -13.57
CA LEU A 186 20.41 -12.60 -14.98
C LEU A 186 20.45 -11.33 -15.85
N TYR A 187 20.02 -10.18 -15.33
CA TYR A 187 20.06 -8.91 -16.06
C TYR A 187 21.49 -8.34 -16.23
N SER A 188 22.41 -8.72 -15.33
CA SER A 188 23.84 -8.37 -15.40
C SER A 188 24.64 -9.21 -16.41
N GLN A 189 24.03 -10.24 -17.01
CA GLN A 189 24.66 -11.12 -18.00
C GLN A 189 24.27 -10.76 -19.45
N PHE A 190 23.52 -9.67 -19.65
CA PHE A 190 23.18 -9.10 -20.94
C PHE A 190 23.72 -7.67 -21.07
#